data_AF-A0A8J6HA05-F1
#
_entry.id   AF-A0A8J6HA05-F1
#
_cell.length_a   1.000
_cell.length_b   1.000
_cell.length_c   1.000
_cell.angle_alpha   90.00
_cell.angle_beta   90.00
_cell.angle_gamma   90.00
#
_symmetry.space_group_name_H-M   'P 1'
#
loop_
_entity.id
_entity.type
_entity.pdbx_description
1 polymer ?
#
loop_
_entity_poly.entity_id
_entity_poly.type
_entity_poly.pdbx_seq_one_letter_code
_entity_poly.pdbx_strand_id
1 'polypeptide(L)'
;MDGLCILTKVYASFVKKFNVSNLEYQSVEARFAQSTDYGSYRIGNYYTDMHKLQKEIAIIQFLLDSLMSEVKRYGTFTLITEYMENLQNMREDEETLMEELREKSKLIDYIRCAHVKEKQLSSSVVTAYNNSIRETLRVYEEATEYALTEVNFVQKWQDARYEQNLLKLQLQESNFSSTAETMRWEIELEERCHEELEDYITESQQDYIDEIQIWMEQYEVALENKESQIYNMKMEIEKLNDEHERLQIDYDDRTREIEDWLEYKRKKEEEEKLLMLQTWAAMKIQVDR
;
A
#
# COMPACT_ATOMS: atom_id res chain seq x y z
N MET A 1 57.12 86.77 -79.25
CA MET A 1 57.51 87.28 -77.92
C MET A 1 56.28 87.31 -77.00
N ASP A 2 55.56 86.18 -76.85
CA ASP A 2 54.32 86.13 -76.04
C ASP A 2 54.39 85.13 -74.87
N GLY A 3 55.46 84.34 -74.77
CA GLY A 3 55.65 83.37 -73.68
C GLY A 3 56.18 83.97 -72.36
N LEU A 4 56.93 85.08 -72.41
CA LEU A 4 57.50 85.71 -71.21
C LEU A 4 56.47 86.52 -70.40
N CYS A 5 55.42 87.04 -71.05
CA CYS A 5 54.41 87.89 -70.40
C CYS A 5 53.34 87.09 -69.63
N ILE A 6 53.12 85.81 -69.96
CA ILE A 6 52.16 84.95 -69.24
C ILE A 6 52.76 84.50 -67.91
N LEU A 7 54.06 84.13 -67.90
CA LEU A 7 54.75 83.73 -66.67
C LEU A 7 54.87 84.87 -65.65
N THR A 8 55.12 86.11 -66.08
CA THR A 8 55.19 87.28 -65.18
C THR A 8 53.83 87.72 -64.63
N LYS A 9 52.75 87.61 -65.40
CA LYS A 9 51.39 87.93 -64.91
C LYS A 9 50.83 86.88 -63.96
N VAL A 10 51.15 85.60 -64.17
CA VAL A 10 50.86 84.55 -63.18
C VAL A 10 51.70 84.77 -61.92
N TYR A 11 52.99 85.11 -62.04
CA TYR A 11 53.87 85.43 -60.90
C TYR A 11 53.38 86.61 -60.05
N ALA A 12 53.06 87.74 -60.67
CA ALA A 12 52.69 88.97 -59.94
C ALA A 12 51.30 88.91 -59.30
N SER A 13 50.38 88.12 -59.85
CA SER A 13 49.05 87.90 -59.27
C SER A 13 49.04 86.82 -58.18
N PHE A 14 50.04 85.94 -58.13
CA PHE A 14 50.16 84.88 -57.14
C PHE A 14 50.91 85.28 -55.86
N VAL A 15 51.99 86.07 -55.97
CA VAL A 15 52.77 86.53 -54.79
C VAL A 15 51.92 87.38 -53.83
N LYS A 16 50.87 88.05 -54.33
CA LYS A 16 49.90 88.80 -53.49
C LYS A 16 48.93 87.94 -52.69
N LYS A 17 48.81 86.63 -52.97
CA LYS A 17 47.83 85.74 -52.30
C LYS A 17 48.39 84.94 -51.14
N PHE A 18 49.71 84.86 -50.99
CA PHE A 18 50.33 84.24 -49.83
C PHE A 18 50.87 85.35 -48.94
N ASN A 19 50.15 85.61 -47.84
CA ASN A 19 50.64 86.45 -46.76
C ASN A 19 51.73 85.63 -46.04
N VAL A 20 52.96 85.68 -46.57
CA VAL A 20 54.10 84.98 -45.98
C VAL A 20 54.63 85.87 -44.86
N SER A 21 54.11 85.65 -43.66
CA SER A 21 54.70 86.17 -42.42
C SER A 21 55.93 85.32 -42.04
N ASN A 22 56.82 85.87 -41.19
CA ASN A 22 57.92 85.11 -40.59
C ASN A 22 57.40 83.77 -40.04
N LEU A 23 58.14 82.69 -40.29
CA LEU A 23 57.79 81.37 -39.79
C LEU A 23 58.08 81.31 -38.29
N GLU A 24 57.07 81.67 -37.50
CA GLU A 24 57.05 81.46 -36.07
C GLU A 24 56.77 79.98 -35.77
N TYR A 25 57.40 79.45 -34.73
CA TYR A 25 57.06 78.12 -34.23
C TYR A 25 55.56 78.05 -33.91
N GLN A 26 54.92 76.99 -34.41
CA GLN A 26 53.52 76.67 -34.15
C GLN A 26 53.47 75.21 -33.70
N SER A 27 52.85 74.97 -32.54
CA SER A 27 52.65 73.62 -32.05
C SER A 27 51.82 72.80 -33.05
N VAL A 28 51.99 71.48 -33.02
CA VAL A 28 51.22 70.56 -33.88
C VAL A 28 49.72 70.74 -33.66
N GLU A 29 49.29 70.94 -32.43
CA GLU A 29 47.89 71.23 -32.08
C GLU A 29 47.39 72.50 -32.77
N ALA A 30 48.16 73.59 -32.78
CA ALA A 30 47.78 74.84 -33.44
C ALA A 30 47.78 74.74 -34.97
N ARG A 31 48.73 73.97 -35.56
CA ARG A 31 48.80 73.72 -37.01
C ARG A 31 47.60 72.94 -37.54
N PHE A 32 46.99 72.11 -36.69
CA PHE A 32 45.99 71.14 -37.13
C PHE A 32 44.62 71.25 -36.44
N ALA A 33 44.44 72.13 -35.45
CA ALA A 33 43.17 72.36 -34.76
C ALA A 33 42.00 72.81 -35.66
N GLN A 34 42.27 73.30 -36.88
CA GLN A 34 41.24 73.78 -37.82
C GLN A 34 40.87 72.77 -38.93
N SER A 35 41.51 71.59 -38.96
CA SER A 35 41.29 70.58 -40.00
C SER A 35 40.50 69.39 -39.46
N THR A 36 39.18 69.38 -39.69
CA THR A 36 38.26 68.33 -39.22
C THR A 36 38.32 67.02 -40.01
N ASP A 37 39.12 66.91 -41.07
CA ASP A 37 39.12 65.72 -41.93
C ASP A 37 40.55 65.25 -42.28
N TYR A 38 41.11 64.43 -41.39
CA TYR A 38 42.47 63.88 -41.49
C TYR A 38 42.57 62.66 -42.43
N GLY A 39 41.45 62.00 -42.74
CA GLY A 39 41.44 60.76 -43.54
C GLY A 39 41.59 60.99 -45.04
N SER A 40 41.09 62.12 -45.55
CA SER A 40 41.09 62.45 -46.97
C SER A 40 42.44 63.00 -47.50
N TYR A 41 43.32 63.48 -46.61
CA TYR A 41 44.61 64.05 -47.02
C TYR A 41 45.70 63.01 -47.37
N ARG A 42 45.59 61.77 -46.88
CA ARG A 42 46.67 60.78 -46.98
C ARG A 42 46.48 59.66 -48.00
N ILE A 43 45.25 59.42 -48.49
CA ILE A 43 44.95 58.20 -49.29
C ILE A 43 44.60 58.48 -50.76
N GLY A 44 44.47 59.74 -51.18
CA GLY A 44 44.29 59.98 -52.61
C GLY A 44 44.47 61.43 -52.98
N ASN A 45 45.69 61.83 -53.31
CA ASN A 45 45.89 63.01 -54.14
C ASN A 45 47.28 63.02 -54.77
N TYR A 46 47.32 62.70 -56.06
CA TYR A 46 48.40 63.08 -56.98
C TYR A 46 48.44 64.62 -57.25
N TYR A 47 47.65 65.42 -56.50
CA TYR A 47 47.48 66.87 -56.64
C TYR A 47 48.21 67.71 -55.58
N THR A 48 48.92 67.11 -54.61
CA THR A 48 49.51 67.84 -53.47
C THR A 48 50.96 68.26 -53.64
N ASP A 49 51.76 67.56 -54.45
CA ASP A 49 53.20 67.83 -54.52
C ASP A 49 53.54 69.15 -55.20
N MET A 50 52.82 69.53 -56.26
CA MET A 50 53.04 70.81 -56.95
C MET A 50 52.65 72.03 -56.10
N HIS A 51 51.53 71.97 -55.38
CA HIS A 51 51.08 73.08 -54.53
C HIS A 51 51.94 73.23 -53.27
N LYS A 52 52.37 72.10 -52.69
CA LYS A 52 53.34 72.07 -51.59
C LYS A 52 54.69 72.61 -52.05
N LEU A 53 55.21 72.14 -53.18
CA LEU A 53 56.46 72.61 -53.76
C LEU A 53 56.40 74.11 -54.10
N GLN A 54 55.28 74.61 -54.63
CA GLN A 54 55.11 76.04 -54.90
C GLN A 54 55.08 76.88 -53.63
N LYS A 55 54.46 76.40 -52.55
CA LYS A 55 54.46 77.06 -51.25
C LYS A 55 55.87 77.06 -50.65
N GLU A 56 56.59 75.94 -50.75
CA GLU A 56 57.99 75.81 -50.32
C GLU A 56 58.92 76.74 -51.11
N ILE A 57 58.75 76.84 -52.44
CA ILE A 57 59.51 77.78 -53.29
C ILE A 57 59.25 79.23 -52.86
N ALA A 58 57.99 79.61 -52.62
CA ALA A 58 57.64 80.96 -52.20
C ALA A 58 58.23 81.32 -50.83
N ILE A 59 58.25 80.36 -49.90
CA ILE A 59 58.85 80.54 -48.57
C ILE A 59 60.38 80.64 -48.67
N ILE A 60 61.03 79.80 -49.48
CA ILE A 60 62.48 79.86 -49.73
C ILE A 60 62.86 81.21 -50.36
N GLN A 61 62.08 81.71 -51.31
CA GLN A 61 62.30 83.02 -51.92
C GLN A 61 62.17 84.16 -50.90
N PHE A 62 61.10 84.16 -50.10
CA PHE A 62 60.91 85.14 -49.03
C PHE A 62 62.06 85.13 -48.01
N LEU A 63 62.54 83.93 -47.66
CA LEU A 63 63.63 83.75 -46.72
C LEU A 63 64.98 84.20 -47.31
N LEU A 64 65.23 83.93 -48.59
CA LEU A 64 66.43 84.43 -49.30
C LEU A 64 66.42 85.95 -49.44
N ASP A 65 65.28 86.56 -49.75
CA ASP A 65 65.14 88.02 -49.84
C ASP A 65 65.32 88.69 -48.47
N SER A 66 64.74 88.09 -47.41
CA SER A 66 64.87 88.56 -46.04
C SER A 66 66.30 88.40 -45.52
N LEU A 67 66.96 87.27 -45.81
CA LEU A 67 68.37 87.05 -45.49
C LEU A 67 69.29 88.03 -46.22
N MET A 68 69.05 88.26 -47.52
CA MET A 68 69.84 89.21 -48.30
C MET A 68 69.73 90.62 -47.72
N SER A 69 68.56 90.97 -47.17
CA SER A 69 68.33 92.24 -46.49
C SER A 69 69.02 92.32 -45.10
N GLU A 70 69.04 91.21 -44.34
CA GLU A 70 69.69 91.11 -43.03
C GLU A 70 71.23 91.17 -43.16
N VAL A 71 71.79 90.37 -44.07
CA VAL A 71 73.24 90.32 -44.35
C VAL A 71 73.76 91.68 -44.85
N LYS A 72 73.00 92.37 -45.72
CA LYS A 72 73.38 93.71 -46.21
C LYS A 72 73.32 94.80 -45.13
N ARG A 73 72.44 94.67 -44.13
CA ARG A 73 72.23 95.70 -43.10
C ARG A 73 73.05 95.48 -41.83
N TYR A 74 73.20 94.24 -41.39
CA TYR A 74 73.75 93.90 -40.08
C TYR A 74 74.89 92.87 -40.13
N GLY A 75 75.09 92.20 -41.27
CA GLY A 75 76.16 91.21 -41.44
C GLY A 75 75.95 89.91 -40.64
N THR A 76 74.75 89.68 -40.10
CA THR A 76 74.37 88.53 -39.28
C THR A 76 73.47 87.56 -40.06
N PHE A 77 73.30 86.35 -39.52
CA PHE A 77 72.47 85.28 -40.09
C PHE A 77 71.37 84.80 -39.11
N THR A 78 70.92 85.68 -38.21
CA THR A 78 70.04 85.29 -37.09
C THR A 78 68.66 84.82 -37.55
N LEU A 79 68.15 85.37 -38.65
CA LEU A 79 66.83 84.97 -39.18
C LEU A 79 66.83 83.55 -39.76
N ILE A 80 67.95 83.11 -40.35
CA ILE A 80 68.09 81.72 -40.80
C ILE A 80 68.25 80.77 -39.63
N THR A 81 68.98 81.16 -38.59
CA THR A 81 69.16 80.29 -37.41
C THR A 81 67.85 80.08 -36.68
N GLU A 82 67.04 81.13 -36.48
CA GLU A 82 65.71 81.01 -35.88
C GLU A 82 64.75 80.18 -36.74
N TYR A 83 64.80 80.35 -38.08
CA TYR A 83 63.97 79.57 -39.00
C TYR A 83 64.36 78.08 -39.01
N MET A 84 65.67 77.77 -38.97
CA MET A 84 66.17 76.40 -38.88
C MET A 84 65.82 75.76 -37.54
N GLU A 85 65.92 76.50 -36.43
CA GLU A 85 65.55 76.04 -35.09
C GLU A 85 64.04 75.77 -34.99
N ASN A 86 63.21 76.68 -35.53
CA ASN A 86 61.76 76.47 -35.60
C ASN A 86 61.40 75.25 -36.45
N LEU A 87 62.00 75.08 -37.63
CA LEU A 87 61.80 73.89 -38.46
C LEU A 87 62.25 72.60 -37.76
N GLN A 88 63.31 72.67 -36.97
CA GLN A 88 63.81 71.53 -36.22
C GLN A 88 62.86 71.16 -35.08
N ASN A 89 62.42 72.13 -34.27
CA ASN A 89 61.40 71.92 -33.23
C ASN A 89 60.09 71.37 -33.82
N MET A 90 59.65 71.91 -34.97
CA MET A 90 58.46 71.42 -35.67
C MET A 90 58.60 69.96 -36.15
N ARG A 91 59.82 69.55 -36.55
CA ARG A 91 60.11 68.18 -36.97
C ARG A 91 60.15 67.24 -35.76
N GLU A 92 60.76 67.67 -34.66
CA GLU A 92 60.84 66.91 -33.41
C GLU A 92 59.43 66.68 -32.81
N ASP A 93 58.55 67.68 -32.85
CA ASP A 93 57.14 67.51 -32.43
C ASP A 93 56.35 66.54 -33.33
N GLU A 94 56.58 66.58 -34.65
CA GLU A 94 55.94 65.62 -35.56
C GLU A 94 56.45 64.19 -35.33
N GLU A 95 57.75 64.04 -35.04
CA GLU A 95 58.37 62.74 -34.75
C GLU A 95 57.85 62.16 -33.43
N THR A 96 57.74 62.97 -32.37
CA THR A 96 57.15 62.56 -31.08
C THR A 96 55.68 62.16 -31.23
N LEU A 97 54.86 62.94 -31.95
CA LEU A 97 53.46 62.62 -32.20
C LEU A 97 53.29 61.32 -33.01
N MET A 98 54.16 61.09 -34.00
CA MET A 98 54.17 59.87 -34.79
C MET A 98 54.55 58.66 -33.94
N GLU A 99 55.47 58.80 -32.99
CA GLU A 99 55.83 57.74 -32.06
C GLU A 99 54.70 57.46 -31.05
N GLU A 100 54.05 58.50 -30.48
CA GLU A 100 52.86 58.32 -29.65
C GLU A 100 51.72 57.60 -30.39
N LEU A 101 51.48 57.93 -31.65
CA LEU A 101 50.49 57.25 -32.48
C LEU A 101 50.83 55.78 -32.68
N ARG A 102 52.11 55.45 -32.90
CA ARG A 102 52.58 54.06 -32.99
C ARG A 102 52.36 53.32 -31.68
N GLU A 103 52.69 53.93 -30.54
CA GLU A 103 52.48 53.35 -29.22
C GLU A 103 50.99 53.13 -28.92
N LYS A 104 50.15 54.13 -29.17
CA LYS A 104 48.69 54.05 -29.01
C LYS A 104 48.09 52.98 -29.93
N SER A 105 48.57 52.86 -31.17
CA SER A 105 48.15 51.81 -32.10
C SER A 105 48.49 50.42 -31.55
N LYS A 106 49.73 50.23 -31.05
CA LYS A 106 50.15 48.96 -30.42
C LYS A 106 49.27 48.62 -29.20
N LEU A 107 48.93 49.62 -28.39
CA LEU A 107 48.05 49.44 -27.24
C LEU A 107 46.63 49.04 -27.64
N ILE A 108 46.07 49.67 -28.68
CA ILE A 108 44.74 49.31 -29.21
C ILE A 108 44.73 47.86 -29.71
N ASP A 109 45.77 47.45 -30.45
CA ASP A 109 45.88 46.08 -30.94
C ASP A 109 46.04 45.07 -29.81
N TYR A 110 46.81 45.42 -28.77
CA TYR A 110 46.92 44.62 -27.55
C TYR A 110 45.56 44.46 -26.85
N ILE A 111 44.81 45.55 -26.64
CA ILE A 111 43.49 45.52 -26.00
C ILE A 111 42.50 44.69 -26.82
N ARG A 112 42.50 44.83 -28.16
CA ARG A 112 41.67 43.99 -29.05
C ARG A 112 42.00 42.51 -28.90
N CYS A 113 43.29 42.16 -28.89
CA CYS A 113 43.72 40.79 -28.69
C CYS A 113 43.30 40.25 -27.31
N ALA A 114 43.45 41.04 -26.25
CA ALA A 114 43.02 40.67 -24.91
C ALA A 114 41.50 40.45 -24.84
N HIS A 115 40.71 41.35 -25.43
CA HIS A 115 39.25 41.23 -25.46
C HIS A 115 38.77 39.98 -26.21
N VAL A 116 39.39 39.64 -27.35
CA VAL A 116 39.06 38.41 -28.08
C VAL A 116 39.36 37.17 -27.24
N LYS A 117 40.51 37.13 -26.56
CA LYS A 117 40.87 36.03 -25.65
C LYS A 117 39.89 35.90 -24.49
N GLU A 118 39.55 37.02 -23.85
CA GLU A 118 38.59 37.03 -22.74
C GLU A 118 37.20 36.59 -23.18
N LYS A 119 36.73 37.03 -24.35
CA LYS A 119 35.46 36.58 -24.94
C LYS A 119 35.46 35.08 -25.23
N GLN A 120 36.56 34.54 -25.75
CA GLN A 120 36.72 33.09 -25.96
C GLN A 120 36.70 32.31 -24.65
N LEU A 121 37.44 32.80 -23.64
CA LEU A 121 37.46 32.20 -22.30
C LEU A 121 36.06 32.22 -21.68
N SER A 122 35.39 33.37 -21.67
CA SER A 122 34.04 33.53 -21.15
C SER A 122 33.05 32.59 -21.84
N SER A 123 33.09 32.51 -23.17
CA SER A 123 32.28 31.55 -23.94
C SER A 123 32.56 30.11 -23.52
N SER A 124 33.83 29.72 -23.37
CA SER A 124 34.20 28.36 -22.94
C SER A 124 33.73 28.03 -21.52
N VAL A 125 33.74 29.01 -20.62
CA VAL A 125 33.26 28.85 -19.24
C VAL A 125 31.74 28.70 -19.24
N VAL A 126 31.02 29.52 -20.00
CA VAL A 126 29.56 29.43 -20.13
C VAL A 126 29.15 28.08 -20.72
N THR A 127 29.84 27.57 -21.74
CA THR A 127 29.53 26.24 -22.30
C THR A 127 29.81 25.12 -21.31
N ALA A 128 30.90 25.19 -20.55
CA ALA A 128 31.20 24.22 -19.50
C ALA A 128 30.13 24.20 -18.40
N TYR A 129 29.70 25.37 -17.90
CA TYR A 129 28.62 25.45 -16.92
C TYR A 129 27.29 24.94 -17.48
N ASN A 130 26.93 25.29 -18.72
CA ASN A 130 25.71 24.77 -19.36
C ASN A 130 25.72 23.24 -19.49
N ASN A 131 26.87 22.65 -19.82
CA ASN A 131 27.01 21.19 -19.86
C ASN A 131 26.87 20.57 -18.46
N SER A 132 27.47 21.18 -17.44
CA SER A 132 27.32 20.74 -16.06
C SER A 132 25.87 20.82 -15.58
N ILE A 133 25.14 21.89 -15.93
CA ILE A 133 23.72 22.05 -15.61
C ILE A 133 22.90 20.96 -16.28
N ARG A 134 23.14 20.69 -17.57
CA ARG A 134 22.45 19.62 -18.32
C ARG A 134 22.68 18.24 -17.70
N GLU A 135 23.92 17.93 -17.34
CA GLU A 135 24.22 16.64 -16.70
C GLU A 135 23.56 16.51 -15.33
N THR A 136 23.56 17.60 -14.54
CA THR A 136 22.88 17.60 -13.23
C THR A 136 21.37 17.42 -13.39
N LEU A 137 20.75 18.06 -14.39
CA LEU A 137 19.33 17.88 -14.70
C LEU A 137 19.02 16.44 -15.12
N ARG A 138 19.88 15.82 -15.95
CA ARG A 138 19.73 14.42 -16.36
C ARG A 138 19.75 13.47 -15.16
N VAL A 139 20.73 13.63 -14.27
CA VAL A 139 20.83 12.81 -13.04
C VAL A 139 19.62 13.04 -12.13
N TYR A 140 19.13 14.27 -12.04
CA TYR A 140 17.92 14.58 -11.29
C TYR A 140 16.68 13.90 -11.89
N GLU A 141 16.48 13.99 -13.20
CA GLU A 141 15.37 13.33 -13.91
C GLU A 141 15.41 11.80 -13.70
N GLU A 142 16.57 11.17 -13.89
CA GLU A 142 16.78 9.73 -13.65
C GLU A 142 16.45 9.36 -12.19
N ALA A 143 16.89 10.16 -11.22
CA ALA A 143 16.60 9.93 -9.80
C ALA A 143 15.10 10.11 -9.47
N THR A 144 14.43 11.09 -10.07
CA THR A 144 12.99 11.29 -9.88
C THR A 144 12.16 10.18 -10.49
N GLU A 145 12.53 9.68 -11.66
CA GLU A 145 11.86 8.56 -12.30
C GLU A 145 12.04 7.28 -11.46
N TYR A 146 13.26 7.03 -10.99
CA TYR A 146 13.52 5.92 -10.08
C TYR A 146 12.67 6.01 -8.81
N ALA A 147 12.68 7.15 -8.12
CA ALA A 147 11.89 7.35 -6.90
C ALA A 147 10.39 7.14 -7.15
N LEU A 148 9.85 7.60 -8.28
CA LEU A 148 8.45 7.41 -8.62
C LEU A 148 8.11 5.93 -8.88
N THR A 149 9.00 5.20 -9.55
CA THR A 149 8.83 3.75 -9.74
C THR A 149 8.92 2.97 -8.43
N GLU A 150 9.82 3.36 -7.53
CA GLU A 150 9.96 2.75 -6.20
C GLU A 150 8.71 2.96 -5.35
N VAL A 151 8.19 4.19 -5.30
CA VAL A 151 6.93 4.50 -4.57
C VAL A 151 5.76 3.68 -5.13
N ASN A 152 5.62 3.63 -6.45
CA ASN A 152 4.56 2.84 -7.10
C ASN A 152 4.71 1.34 -6.82
N PHE A 153 5.94 0.83 -6.79
CA PHE A 153 6.21 -0.56 -6.45
C PHE A 153 5.82 -0.87 -5.00
N VAL A 154 6.26 -0.04 -4.05
CA VAL A 154 5.95 -0.21 -2.63
C VAL A 154 4.45 -0.16 -2.39
N GLN A 155 3.75 0.76 -3.04
CA GLN A 155 2.29 0.87 -2.90
C GLN A 155 1.59 -0.39 -3.41
N LYS A 156 1.91 -0.86 -4.63
CA LYS A 156 1.36 -2.12 -5.17
C LYS A 156 1.69 -3.32 -4.30
N TRP A 157 2.90 -3.37 -3.73
CA TRP A 157 3.31 -4.43 -2.83
C TRP A 157 2.50 -4.42 -1.53
N GLN A 158 2.24 -3.23 -0.97
CA GLN A 158 1.44 -3.06 0.23
C GLN A 158 -0.02 -3.43 -0.01
N ASP A 159 -0.59 -3.02 -1.14
CA ASP A 159 -1.96 -3.35 -1.55
C ASP A 159 -2.11 -4.88 -1.72
N ALA A 160 -1.20 -5.53 -2.45
CA ALA A 160 -1.20 -6.97 -2.63
C ALA A 160 -1.07 -7.73 -1.29
N ARG A 161 -0.25 -7.23 -0.37
CA ARG A 161 -0.11 -7.81 0.97
C ARG A 161 -1.40 -7.66 1.78
N TYR A 162 -2.07 -6.51 1.66
CA TYR A 162 -3.36 -6.28 2.31
C TYR A 162 -4.43 -7.23 1.77
N GLU A 163 -4.56 -7.34 0.44
CA GLU A 163 -5.49 -8.26 -0.22
C GLU A 163 -5.23 -9.72 0.15
N GLN A 164 -3.97 -10.15 0.19
CA GLN A 164 -3.61 -11.51 0.60
C GLN A 164 -4.03 -11.80 2.04
N ASN A 165 -3.80 -10.85 2.96
CA ASN A 165 -4.21 -11.00 4.35
C ASN A 165 -5.74 -11.04 4.49
N LEU A 166 -6.45 -10.19 3.75
CA LEU A 166 -7.91 -10.18 3.73
C LEU A 166 -8.46 -11.54 3.27
N LEU A 167 -7.94 -12.08 2.16
CA LEU A 167 -8.34 -13.40 1.65
C LEU A 167 -8.05 -14.52 2.65
N LYS A 168 -6.89 -14.46 3.33
CA LYS A 168 -6.53 -15.44 4.36
C LYS A 168 -7.50 -15.40 5.53
N LEU A 169 -7.89 -14.21 5.99
CA LEU A 169 -8.88 -14.04 7.06
C LEU A 169 -10.24 -14.57 6.63
N GLN A 170 -10.72 -14.20 5.45
CA GLN A 170 -11.99 -14.69 4.90
C GLN A 170 -12.04 -16.22 4.80
N LEU A 171 -10.95 -16.85 4.35
CA LEU A 171 -10.85 -18.31 4.29
C LEU A 171 -10.92 -18.94 5.69
N GLN A 172 -10.22 -18.35 6.66
CA GLN A 172 -10.27 -18.83 8.05
C GLN A 172 -11.66 -18.68 8.65
N GLU A 173 -12.31 -17.53 8.46
CA GLU A 173 -13.69 -17.28 8.90
C GLU A 173 -14.67 -18.26 8.25
N SER A 174 -14.56 -18.50 6.94
CA SER A 174 -15.39 -19.47 6.23
C SER A 174 -15.20 -20.89 6.77
N ASN A 175 -13.97 -21.29 7.09
CA ASN A 175 -13.68 -22.60 7.67
C ASN A 175 -14.30 -22.75 9.07
N PHE A 176 -14.17 -21.72 9.91
CA PHE A 176 -14.80 -21.73 11.24
C PHE A 176 -16.32 -21.74 11.14
N SER A 177 -16.91 -20.98 10.21
CA SER A 177 -18.35 -20.98 9.95
C SER A 177 -18.85 -22.36 9.54
N SER A 178 -18.18 -23.00 8.58
CA SER A 178 -18.52 -24.36 8.14
C SER A 178 -18.38 -25.39 9.27
N THR A 179 -17.36 -25.25 10.11
CA THR A 179 -17.17 -26.12 11.28
C THR A 179 -18.30 -25.92 12.29
N ALA A 180 -18.67 -24.67 12.57
CA ALA A 180 -19.76 -24.35 13.49
C ALA A 180 -21.12 -24.84 12.99
N GLU A 181 -21.39 -24.72 11.69
CA GLU A 181 -22.60 -25.28 11.07
C GLU A 181 -22.64 -26.81 11.16
N THR A 182 -21.50 -27.47 10.93
CA THR A 182 -21.38 -28.92 11.06
C THR A 182 -21.64 -29.36 12.51
N MET A 183 -21.02 -28.70 13.48
CA MET A 183 -21.23 -28.97 14.90
C MET A 183 -22.68 -28.73 15.33
N ARG A 184 -23.33 -27.68 14.82
CA ARG A 184 -24.75 -27.43 15.09
C ARG A 184 -25.62 -28.58 14.58
N TRP A 185 -25.36 -29.05 13.37
CA TRP A 185 -26.07 -30.19 12.80
C TRP A 185 -25.83 -31.50 13.59
N GLU A 186 -24.60 -31.72 14.06
CA GLU A 186 -24.29 -32.87 14.93
C GLU A 186 -25.04 -32.81 16.27
N ILE A 187 -25.14 -31.62 16.88
CA ILE A 187 -25.92 -31.41 18.11
C ILE A 187 -27.40 -31.69 17.86
N GLU A 188 -27.99 -31.13 16.79
CA GLU A 188 -29.40 -31.36 16.44
C GLU A 188 -29.68 -32.86 16.19
N LEU A 189 -28.71 -33.58 15.60
CA LEU A 189 -28.80 -35.02 15.40
C LEU A 189 -28.73 -35.80 16.72
N GLU A 190 -27.82 -35.42 17.61
CA GLU A 190 -27.68 -36.02 18.94
C GLU A 190 -28.95 -35.81 19.78
N GLU A 191 -29.51 -34.60 19.77
CA GLU A 191 -30.78 -34.27 20.42
C GLU A 191 -31.90 -35.17 19.90
N ARG A 192 -32.04 -35.32 18.58
CA ARG A 192 -33.07 -36.22 17.99
C ARG A 192 -32.85 -37.68 18.40
N CYS A 193 -31.60 -38.17 18.36
CA CYS A 193 -31.30 -39.53 18.79
C CYS A 193 -31.58 -39.74 20.28
N HIS A 194 -31.39 -38.71 21.11
CA HIS A 194 -31.71 -38.75 22.53
C HIS A 194 -33.22 -38.84 22.75
N GLU A 195 -34.00 -38.00 22.07
CA GLU A 195 -35.47 -38.06 22.10
C GLU A 195 -36.00 -39.45 21.68
N GLU A 196 -35.51 -39.99 20.56
CA GLU A 196 -35.90 -41.34 20.10
C GLU A 196 -35.55 -42.44 21.12
N LEU A 197 -34.43 -42.29 21.83
CA LEU A 197 -34.02 -43.24 22.87
C LEU A 197 -34.91 -43.12 24.12
N GLU A 198 -35.26 -41.90 24.53
CA GLU A 198 -36.17 -41.64 25.65
C GLU A 198 -37.56 -42.19 25.37
N ASP A 199 -38.08 -42.00 24.15
CA ASP A 199 -39.35 -42.55 23.69
C ASP A 199 -39.32 -44.08 23.76
N TYR A 200 -38.26 -44.72 23.24
CA TYR A 200 -38.09 -46.16 23.29
C TYR A 200 -38.04 -46.71 24.73
N ILE A 201 -37.31 -46.04 25.62
CA ILE A 201 -37.23 -46.44 27.04
C ILE A 201 -38.62 -46.32 27.69
N THR A 202 -39.35 -45.24 27.39
CA THR A 202 -40.68 -44.99 27.94
C THR A 202 -41.69 -46.03 27.45
N GLU A 203 -41.69 -46.35 26.16
CA GLU A 203 -42.51 -47.42 25.58
C GLU A 203 -42.16 -48.78 26.21
N SER A 204 -40.88 -49.11 26.31
CA SER A 204 -40.45 -50.37 26.94
C SER A 204 -40.84 -50.45 28.42
N GLN A 205 -40.78 -49.34 29.17
CA GLN A 205 -41.27 -49.31 30.55
C GLN A 205 -42.77 -49.57 30.62
N GLN A 206 -43.55 -48.97 29.71
CA GLN A 206 -44.99 -49.19 29.66
C GLN A 206 -45.31 -50.66 29.33
N ASP A 207 -44.62 -51.25 28.35
CA ASP A 207 -44.78 -52.66 28.01
C ASP A 207 -44.53 -53.59 29.22
N TYR A 208 -43.48 -53.32 30.01
CA TYR A 208 -43.22 -54.09 31.22
C TYR A 208 -44.28 -53.88 32.30
N ILE A 209 -44.81 -52.66 32.46
CA ILE A 209 -45.91 -52.39 33.39
C ILE A 209 -47.16 -53.15 32.98
N ASP A 210 -47.50 -53.13 31.69
CA ASP A 210 -48.64 -53.85 31.14
C ASP A 210 -48.47 -55.37 31.32
N GLU A 211 -47.27 -55.91 31.08
CA GLU A 211 -46.97 -57.32 31.31
C GLU A 211 -47.11 -57.70 32.80
N ILE A 212 -46.58 -56.88 33.71
CA ILE A 212 -46.75 -57.07 35.15
C ILE A 212 -48.23 -57.09 35.53
N GLN A 213 -49.02 -56.16 35.00
CA GLN A 213 -50.45 -56.09 35.28
C GLN A 213 -51.18 -57.34 34.78
N ILE A 214 -50.88 -57.81 33.57
CA ILE A 214 -51.43 -59.06 33.04
C ILE A 214 -51.10 -60.24 33.95
N TRP A 215 -49.85 -60.37 34.41
CA TRP A 215 -49.45 -61.43 35.33
C TRP A 215 -50.15 -61.32 36.69
N MET A 216 -50.35 -60.11 37.21
CA MET A 216 -51.10 -59.88 38.45
C MET A 216 -52.55 -60.33 38.31
N GLU A 217 -53.25 -59.93 37.24
CA GLU A 217 -54.63 -60.33 36.98
C GLU A 217 -54.76 -61.86 36.81
N GLN A 218 -53.84 -62.50 36.08
CA GLN A 218 -53.82 -63.95 35.94
C GLN A 218 -53.62 -64.65 37.30
N TYR A 219 -52.75 -64.11 38.15
CA TYR A 219 -52.48 -64.67 39.47
C TYR A 219 -53.68 -64.51 40.41
N GLU A 220 -54.35 -63.35 40.40
CA GLU A 220 -55.58 -63.11 41.16
C GLU A 220 -56.69 -64.09 40.75
N VAL A 221 -56.91 -64.26 39.45
CA VAL A 221 -57.89 -65.25 38.93
C VAL A 221 -57.50 -66.68 39.33
N ALA A 222 -56.21 -67.03 39.28
CA ALA A 222 -55.74 -68.34 39.70
C ALA A 222 -55.94 -68.55 41.22
N LEU A 223 -55.70 -67.52 42.03
CA LEU A 223 -55.92 -67.51 43.47
C LEU A 223 -57.41 -67.71 43.79
N GLU A 224 -58.29 -66.92 43.19
CA GLU A 224 -59.74 -67.02 43.39
C GLU A 224 -60.27 -68.42 43.01
N ASN A 225 -59.78 -68.97 41.90
CA ASN A 225 -60.10 -70.34 41.50
C ASN A 225 -59.64 -71.38 42.53
N LYS A 226 -58.45 -71.19 43.13
CA LYS A 226 -57.93 -72.08 44.18
C LYS A 226 -58.70 -71.93 45.48
N GLU A 227 -59.06 -70.72 45.87
CA GLU A 227 -59.88 -70.46 47.06
C GLU A 227 -61.28 -71.08 46.92
N SER A 228 -61.90 -70.96 45.74
CA SER A 228 -63.17 -71.61 45.40
C SER A 228 -63.06 -73.14 45.46
N GLN A 229 -61.98 -73.73 44.94
CA GLN A 229 -61.71 -75.17 45.08
C GLN A 229 -61.61 -75.60 46.54
N ILE A 230 -60.85 -74.85 47.36
CA ILE A 230 -60.71 -75.12 48.80
C ILE A 230 -62.07 -75.01 49.51
N TYR A 231 -62.87 -74.01 49.18
CA TYR A 231 -64.20 -73.82 49.75
C TYR A 231 -65.14 -74.99 49.43
N ASN A 232 -65.19 -75.40 48.15
CA ASN A 232 -66.00 -76.55 47.73
C ASN A 232 -65.57 -77.85 48.43
N MET A 233 -64.25 -78.10 48.53
CA MET A 233 -63.74 -79.26 49.28
C MET A 233 -64.12 -79.21 50.75
N LYS A 234 -64.10 -78.04 51.40
CA LYS A 234 -64.55 -77.89 52.79
C LYS A 234 -66.04 -78.22 52.94
N MET A 235 -66.89 -77.76 52.01
CA MET A 235 -68.32 -78.10 52.02
C MET A 235 -68.55 -79.60 51.78
N GLU A 236 -67.77 -80.24 50.91
CA GLU A 236 -67.85 -81.69 50.70
C GLU A 236 -67.45 -82.48 51.95
N ILE A 237 -66.38 -82.05 52.63
CA ILE A 237 -65.96 -82.64 53.91
C ILE A 237 -67.06 -82.48 54.97
N GLU A 238 -67.68 -81.30 55.07
CA GLU A 238 -68.77 -81.05 56.00
C GLU A 238 -69.98 -81.95 55.71
N LYS A 239 -70.39 -82.06 54.45
CA LYS A 239 -71.46 -83.00 54.04
C LYS A 239 -71.14 -84.45 54.37
N LEU A 240 -69.89 -84.89 54.11
CA LEU A 240 -69.46 -86.25 54.43
C LEU A 240 -69.47 -86.50 55.95
N ASN A 241 -69.12 -85.49 56.75
CA ASN A 241 -69.20 -85.59 58.20
C ASN A 241 -70.65 -85.69 58.68
N ASP A 242 -71.57 -84.87 58.14
CA ASP A 242 -73.00 -84.95 58.46
C ASP A 242 -73.60 -86.31 58.07
N GLU A 243 -73.24 -86.84 56.88
CA GLU A 243 -73.66 -88.16 56.43
C GLU A 243 -73.11 -89.27 57.32
N HIS A 244 -71.83 -89.17 57.72
CA HIS A 244 -71.19 -90.10 58.63
C HIS A 244 -71.87 -90.08 60.00
N GLU A 245 -72.15 -88.91 60.57
CA GLU A 245 -72.85 -88.76 61.84
C GLU A 245 -74.27 -89.37 61.75
N ARG A 246 -75.00 -89.11 60.67
CA ARG A 246 -76.32 -89.72 60.45
C ARG A 246 -76.26 -91.25 60.35
N LEU A 247 -75.31 -91.78 59.58
CA LEU A 247 -75.09 -93.22 59.45
C LEU A 247 -74.69 -93.86 60.78
N GLN A 248 -73.89 -93.17 61.58
CA GLN A 248 -73.48 -93.61 62.91
C GLN A 248 -74.69 -93.68 63.85
N ILE A 249 -75.57 -92.65 63.85
CA ILE A 249 -76.82 -92.67 64.63
C ILE A 249 -77.72 -93.85 64.21
N ASP A 250 -77.94 -94.04 62.89
CA ASP A 250 -78.78 -95.14 62.39
C ASP A 250 -78.17 -96.51 62.73
N TYR A 251 -76.84 -96.65 62.64
CA TYR A 251 -76.14 -97.87 63.05
C TYR A 251 -76.31 -98.15 64.55
N ASP A 252 -76.18 -97.13 65.40
CA ASP A 252 -76.36 -97.24 66.86
C ASP A 252 -77.82 -97.58 67.22
N ASP A 253 -78.80 -97.00 66.52
CA ASP A 253 -80.22 -97.32 66.68
C ASP A 253 -80.52 -98.77 66.27
N ARG A 254 -80.01 -99.22 65.12
CA ARG A 254 -80.17 -100.62 64.66
C ARG A 254 -79.48 -101.61 65.58
N THR A 255 -78.31 -101.26 66.11
CA THR A 255 -77.60 -102.08 67.08
C THR A 255 -78.45 -102.25 68.35
N ARG A 256 -79.05 -101.16 68.85
CA ARG A 256 -80.02 -101.21 69.96
C ARG A 256 -81.25 -102.08 69.63
N GLU A 257 -81.85 -101.92 68.46
CA GLU A 257 -83.01 -102.77 68.05
C GLU A 257 -82.66 -104.26 68.01
N ILE A 258 -81.47 -104.61 67.51
CA ILE A 258 -80.98 -105.99 67.47
C ILE A 258 -80.75 -106.51 68.88
N GLU A 259 -80.12 -105.72 69.75
CA GLU A 259 -79.93 -106.05 71.16
C GLU A 259 -81.27 -106.29 71.87
N ASP A 260 -82.24 -105.39 71.69
CA ASP A 260 -83.60 -105.53 72.23
C ASP A 260 -84.31 -106.77 71.71
N TRP A 261 -84.15 -107.11 70.42
CA TRP A 261 -84.73 -108.32 69.84
C TRP A 261 -84.06 -109.60 70.35
N LEU A 262 -82.72 -109.61 70.50
CA LEU A 262 -81.98 -110.71 71.09
C LEU A 262 -82.39 -110.92 72.56
N GLU A 263 -82.57 -109.84 73.31
CA GLU A 263 -83.08 -109.82 74.68
C GLU A 263 -84.52 -110.37 74.77
N TYR A 264 -85.41 -109.92 73.87
CA TYR A 264 -86.78 -110.42 73.76
C TYR A 264 -86.82 -111.92 73.41
N LYS A 265 -86.03 -112.34 72.41
CA LYS A 265 -85.93 -113.75 72.02
C LYS A 265 -85.45 -114.62 73.18
N ARG A 266 -84.45 -114.15 73.92
CA ARG A 266 -83.96 -114.83 75.13
C ARG A 266 -85.08 -114.98 76.18
N LYS A 267 -85.82 -113.92 76.48
CA LYS A 267 -86.97 -113.96 77.41
C LYS A 267 -88.05 -114.93 76.94
N LYS A 268 -88.39 -114.91 75.65
CA LYS A 268 -89.40 -115.82 75.08
C LYS A 268 -88.96 -117.29 75.14
N GLU A 269 -87.68 -117.58 74.84
CA GLU A 269 -87.13 -118.93 75.00
C GLU A 269 -87.14 -119.39 76.47
N GLU A 270 -86.90 -118.48 77.43
CA GLU A 270 -87.04 -118.78 78.86
C GLU A 270 -88.50 -119.06 79.26
N GLU A 271 -89.45 -118.27 78.76
CA GLU A 271 -90.88 -118.47 78.97
C GLU A 271 -91.37 -119.79 78.36
N GLU A 272 -90.99 -120.11 77.13
CA GLU A 272 -91.33 -121.38 76.47
C GLU A 272 -90.71 -122.58 77.21
N LYS A 273 -89.48 -122.46 77.72
CA LYS A 273 -88.87 -123.49 78.59
C LYS A 273 -89.65 -123.65 79.90
N LEU A 274 -90.07 -122.55 80.53
CA LEU A 274 -90.92 -122.56 81.71
C LEU A 274 -92.26 -123.24 81.44
N LEU A 275 -92.89 -122.91 80.32
CA LEU A 275 -94.17 -123.48 79.90
C LEU A 275 -94.02 -124.98 79.57
N MET A 276 -92.94 -125.39 78.91
CA MET A 276 -92.61 -126.80 78.70
C MET A 276 -92.38 -127.52 80.03
N LEU A 277 -91.71 -126.89 80.99
CA LEU A 277 -91.54 -127.47 82.34
C LEU A 277 -92.89 -127.65 83.04
N GLN A 278 -93.77 -126.66 82.96
CA GLN A 278 -95.11 -126.69 83.55
C GLN A 278 -96.00 -127.74 82.89
N THR A 279 -96.00 -127.83 81.56
CA THR A 279 -96.75 -128.85 80.81
C THR A 279 -96.20 -130.25 81.03
N TRP A 280 -94.88 -130.42 81.11
CA TRP A 280 -94.26 -131.69 81.50
C TRP A 280 -94.62 -132.07 82.94
N ALA A 281 -94.58 -131.13 83.89
CA ALA A 281 -95.00 -131.37 85.27
C ALA A 281 -96.50 -131.73 85.35
N ALA A 282 -97.36 -131.07 84.58
CA ALA A 282 -98.79 -131.38 84.49
C ALA A 282 -99.05 -132.76 83.87
N MET A 283 -98.32 -133.13 82.80
CA MET A 283 -98.37 -134.48 82.23
C MET A 283 -97.91 -135.54 83.23
N LYS A 284 -96.87 -135.25 84.03
CA LYS A 284 -96.36 -136.18 85.04
C LYS A 284 -97.35 -136.43 86.18
N ILE A 285 -98.20 -135.46 86.50
CA ILE A 285 -99.28 -135.61 87.50
C ILE A 285 -100.45 -136.47 86.97
N GLN A 286 -100.66 -136.57 85.65
CA GLN A 286 -101.72 -137.39 85.04
C GLN A 286 -101.35 -138.87 84.83
N VAL A 287 -100.07 -139.25 84.98
CA VAL A 287 -99.58 -140.63 84.78
C VAL A 287 -99.52 -141.44 86.09
N ASP A 288 -99.81 -140.84 87.25
CA ASP A 288 -99.82 -141.50 88.58
C ASP A 288 -101.25 -141.69 89.18
N ARG A 289 -102.26 -141.92 88.34
CA ARG A 289 -103.57 -142.48 88.71
C ARG A 289 -103.99 -143.59 87.76
#